data_AF-A0A4W5N9N6-F1
#
_entry.id   AF-A0A4W5N9N6-F1
#
_cell.length_a   1.000
_cell.length_b   1.000
_cell.length_c   1.000
_cell.angle_alpha   90.00
_cell.angle_beta   90.00
_cell.angle_gamma   90.00
#
_symmetry.space_group_name_H-M   'P 1'
#
loop_
_entity.id
_entity.type
_entity.pdbx_description
1 polymer ?
#
loop_
_entity_poly.entity_id
_entity_poly.type
_entity_poly.pdbx_seq_one_letter_code
_entity_poly.pdbx_strand_id
1 'polypeptide(L)'
;MQDFLWFTKLSCMWEDVRWLRQSMSVSMSSSSTLQARQKMLSAAGQLQNLLGTHNLGRVHYEPIKDRHGNVLLLTIRDMESQYSFFNGKWMQVSKLQSQRKSLSTPEEPYALDILLITIQDILAYQRRSQHRLVPGLYLGYLKLSSSVDQIKVLVPQRMPNMLCHVRVRNNANVSRG
;
A
#
# COMPACT_ATOMS: atom_id res chain seq x y z
N MET A 1 6.37 11.05 -7.18
CA MET A 1 5.11 10.26 -7.30
C MET A 1 5.37 8.89 -7.93
N GLN A 2 6.17 8.79 -8.99
CA GLN A 2 6.51 7.52 -9.65
C GLN A 2 7.16 6.47 -8.72
N ASP A 3 8.05 6.90 -7.82
CA ASP A 3 8.72 6.00 -6.87
C ASP A 3 7.77 5.39 -5.85
N PHE A 4 6.76 6.17 -5.44
CA PHE A 4 5.70 5.66 -4.60
C PHE A 4 4.85 4.62 -5.32
N LEU A 5 4.45 4.87 -6.58
CA LEU A 5 3.72 3.88 -7.38
C LEU A 5 4.53 2.59 -7.60
N TRP A 6 5.84 2.73 -7.77
CA TRP A 6 6.76 1.59 -7.82
C TRP A 6 6.75 0.81 -6.49
N PHE A 7 6.80 1.51 -5.35
CA PHE A 7 6.72 0.88 -4.03
C PHE A 7 5.36 0.22 -3.76
N THR A 8 4.26 0.80 -4.27
CA THR A 8 2.93 0.15 -4.22
C THR A 8 2.94 -1.15 -5.01
N LYS A 9 3.58 -1.21 -6.18
CA LYS A 9 3.74 -2.46 -6.95
C LYS A 9 4.61 -3.48 -6.23
N LEU A 10 5.69 -3.03 -5.57
CA LEU A 10 6.54 -3.88 -4.74
C LEU A 10 5.75 -4.59 -3.64
N SER A 11 4.68 -3.96 -3.12
CA SER A 11 3.80 -4.59 -2.12
C SER A 11 3.04 -5.82 -2.60
N CYS A 12 3.08 -6.13 -3.90
CA CYS A 12 2.58 -7.37 -4.48
C CYS A 12 3.59 -8.53 -4.46
N MET A 13 4.85 -8.26 -4.14
CA MET A 13 5.98 -9.17 -4.33
C MET A 13 7.03 -8.99 -3.23
N TRP A 14 6.57 -8.96 -1.97
CA TRP A 14 7.49 -8.75 -0.84
C TRP A 14 8.56 -9.84 -0.69
N GLU A 15 8.28 -11.03 -1.19
CA GLU A 15 9.22 -12.16 -1.20
C GLU A 15 10.49 -11.84 -2.00
N ASP A 16 10.35 -11.02 -3.06
CA ASP A 16 11.43 -10.64 -3.96
C ASP A 16 12.30 -9.49 -3.42
N VAL A 17 11.94 -8.88 -2.27
CA VAL A 17 12.68 -7.74 -1.70
C VAL A 17 14.16 -8.06 -1.48
N ARG A 18 14.46 -9.28 -1.00
CA ARG A 18 15.84 -9.72 -0.76
C ARG A 18 16.65 -9.72 -2.06
N TRP A 19 16.10 -10.31 -3.11
CA TRP A 19 16.71 -10.39 -4.43
C TRP A 19 16.84 -9.01 -5.09
N LEU A 20 15.79 -8.18 -5.00
CA LEU A 20 15.79 -6.82 -5.55
C LEU A 20 16.87 -5.94 -4.89
N ARG A 21 17.05 -6.05 -3.57
CA ARG A 21 18.06 -5.28 -2.84
C ARG A 21 19.48 -5.65 -3.28
N GLN A 22 19.75 -6.93 -3.48
CA GLN A 22 21.04 -7.41 -4.00
C GLN A 22 21.26 -6.90 -5.43
N SER A 23 20.28 -7.08 -6.31
CA SER A 23 20.37 -6.66 -7.72
C SER A 23 20.59 -5.16 -7.90
N MET A 24 19.94 -4.32 -7.09
CA MET A 24 20.11 -2.86 -7.17
C MET A 24 21.42 -2.38 -6.55
N SER A 25 21.98 -3.10 -5.56
CA SER A 25 23.27 -2.73 -4.94
C SER A 25 24.47 -2.84 -5.88
N VAL A 26 24.37 -3.67 -6.92
CA VAL A 26 25.42 -3.85 -7.94
C VAL A 26 25.49 -2.66 -8.91
N SER A 27 24.43 -1.85 -9.00
CA SER A 27 24.40 -0.67 -9.86
C SER A 27 24.81 0.60 -9.09
N MET A 28 26.05 1.06 -9.29
CA MET A 28 26.54 2.37 -8.81
C MET A 28 25.96 3.53 -9.63
N SER A 29 24.64 3.64 -9.68
CA SER A 29 23.96 4.71 -10.44
C SER A 29 23.80 5.97 -9.60
N SER A 30 24.15 7.12 -10.18
CA SER A 30 23.93 8.46 -9.61
C SER A 30 22.48 8.94 -9.71
N SER A 31 21.59 8.12 -10.27
CA SER A 31 20.17 8.44 -10.38
C SER A 31 19.51 8.57 -9.01
N SER A 32 18.97 9.77 -8.71
CA SER A 32 18.24 10.05 -7.48
C SER A 32 17.03 9.11 -7.29
N THR A 33 16.36 8.73 -8.38
CA THR A 33 15.29 7.73 -8.40
C THR A 33 15.76 6.35 -7.95
N LEU A 34 16.91 5.88 -8.46
CA LEU A 34 17.43 4.57 -8.07
C LEU A 34 17.81 4.55 -6.59
N GLN A 35 18.47 5.62 -6.12
CA GLN A 35 18.85 5.79 -4.71
C GLN A 35 17.63 5.81 -3.78
N ALA A 36 16.55 6.53 -4.17
CA ALA A 36 15.31 6.54 -3.41
C ALA A 36 14.69 5.13 -3.30
N ARG A 37 14.66 4.37 -4.39
CA ARG A 37 14.14 2.99 -4.41
C ARG A 37 15.01 2.03 -3.58
N GLN A 38 16.33 2.18 -3.64
CA GLN A 38 17.25 1.39 -2.80
C GLN A 38 17.03 1.66 -1.30
N LYS A 39 16.85 2.93 -0.91
CA LYS A 39 16.49 3.29 0.47
C LYS A 39 15.15 2.68 0.89
N MET A 40 14.13 2.71 0.02
CA MET A 40 12.84 2.08 0.28
C MET A 40 12.95 0.54 0.42
N LEU A 41 13.75 -0.14 -0.40
CA LEU A 41 14.02 -1.58 -0.27
C LEU A 41 14.73 -1.92 1.03
N SER A 42 15.73 -1.13 1.39
CA SER A 42 16.46 -1.30 2.64
C SER A 42 15.53 -1.14 3.84
N ALA A 43 14.68 -0.11 3.85
CA ALA A 43 13.68 0.10 4.88
C ALA A 43 12.66 -1.05 4.94
N ALA A 44 12.15 -1.52 3.79
CA ALA A 44 11.24 -2.66 3.73
C ALA A 44 11.89 -3.95 4.26
N GLY A 45 13.14 -4.23 3.89
CA GLY A 45 13.88 -5.38 4.40
C GLY A 45 14.17 -5.30 5.90
N GLN A 46 14.47 -4.10 6.42
CA GLN A 46 14.60 -3.88 7.86
C GLN A 46 13.28 -4.13 8.59
N LEU A 47 12.17 -3.61 8.06
CA LEU A 47 10.83 -3.88 8.59
C LEU A 47 10.54 -5.38 8.58
N GLN A 48 10.76 -6.09 7.47
CA GLN A 48 10.56 -7.55 7.39
C GLN A 48 11.33 -8.30 8.49
N ASN A 49 12.58 -7.90 8.75
CA ASN A 49 13.40 -8.51 9.80
C ASN A 49 12.90 -8.19 11.21
N LEU A 50 12.59 -6.92 11.51
CA LEU A 50 12.02 -6.50 12.81
C LEU A 50 10.68 -7.17 13.08
N LEU A 51 9.91 -7.37 12.02
CA LEU A 51 8.59 -7.96 12.01
C LEU A 51 8.64 -9.49 11.86
N GLY A 52 9.81 -10.12 11.73
CA GLY A 52 9.90 -11.58 11.56
C GLY A 52 9.03 -12.14 10.43
N THR A 53 8.70 -11.34 9.41
CA THR A 53 7.75 -11.69 8.35
C THR A 53 8.21 -11.16 7.01
N HIS A 54 8.08 -11.98 5.97
CA HIS A 54 8.30 -11.54 4.59
C HIS A 54 7.13 -10.72 4.06
N ASN A 55 5.90 -10.98 4.52
CA ASN A 55 4.73 -10.26 4.04
C ASN A 55 4.41 -9.04 4.92
N LEU A 56 4.61 -7.83 4.40
CA LEU A 56 4.27 -6.57 5.08
C LEU A 56 2.82 -6.11 4.81
N GLY A 57 2.04 -6.85 4.00
CA GLY A 57 0.68 -6.47 3.62
C GLY A 57 0.63 -5.68 2.31
N ARG A 58 -0.32 -4.76 2.16
CA ARG A 58 -0.47 -3.92 0.97
C ARG A 58 -0.18 -2.47 1.30
N VAL A 59 0.53 -1.78 0.42
CA VAL A 59 0.77 -0.34 0.56
C VAL A 59 -0.55 0.40 0.32
N HIS A 60 -0.94 1.30 1.22
CA HIS A 60 -2.09 2.18 1.00
C HIS A 60 -1.85 3.05 -0.24
N TYR A 61 -2.88 3.29 -1.04
CA TYR A 61 -2.73 3.89 -2.38
C TYR A 61 -2.26 5.35 -2.36
N GLU A 62 -2.29 6.00 -1.20
CA GLU A 62 -1.91 7.40 -1.02
C GLU A 62 -0.99 7.55 0.19
N PRO A 63 0.17 8.21 0.05
CA PRO A 63 1.03 8.49 1.19
C PRO A 63 0.45 9.65 2.01
N ILE A 64 0.54 9.57 3.34
CA ILE A 64 0.14 10.69 4.20
C ILE A 64 1.27 11.70 4.23
N LYS A 65 0.96 12.96 3.97
CA LYS A 65 1.92 14.07 4.00
C LYS A 65 1.44 15.16 4.91
N ASP A 66 2.34 15.68 5.76
CA ASP A 66 2.09 16.90 6.51
C ASP A 66 2.69 18.14 5.83
N ARG A 67 2.46 19.31 6.41
CA ARG A 67 2.97 20.59 5.90
C ARG A 67 4.48 20.75 6.09
N HIS A 68 5.10 19.97 6.97
CA HIS A 68 6.54 19.99 7.23
C HIS A 68 7.34 19.14 6.23
N GLY A 69 6.66 18.47 5.30
CA GLY A 69 7.29 17.62 4.30
C GLY A 69 7.55 16.18 4.77
N ASN A 70 7.05 15.78 5.94
CA ASN A 70 7.11 14.39 6.36
C ASN A 70 6.12 13.56 5.53
N VAL A 71 6.55 12.36 5.16
CA VAL A 71 5.75 11.43 4.35
C VAL A 71 5.69 10.09 5.04
N LEU A 72 4.48 9.61 5.35
CA LEU A 72 4.24 8.27 5.85
C LEU A 72 3.78 7.36 4.71
N LEU A 73 4.52 6.26 4.53
CA LEU A 73 4.13 5.14 3.68
C LEU A 73 3.48 4.08 4.55
N LEU A 74 2.22 3.76 4.27
CA LEU A 74 1.44 2.84 5.10
C LEU A 74 1.38 1.48 4.44
N THR A 75 1.60 0.43 5.22
CA THR A 75 1.33 -0.95 4.82
C THR A 75 0.24 -1.53 5.71
N ILE A 76 -0.71 -2.24 5.11
CA ILE A 76 -1.89 -2.80 5.79
C ILE A 76 -1.94 -4.29 5.52
N ARG A 77 -1.86 -5.08 6.58
CA ARG A 77 -1.97 -6.54 6.51
C ARG A 77 -3.13 -6.99 7.38
N ASP A 78 -4.02 -7.79 6.80
CA ASP A 78 -5.02 -8.51 7.57
C ASP A 78 -4.39 -9.76 8.18
N MET A 79 -4.73 -10.04 9.44
CA MET A 79 -4.16 -11.14 10.22
C MET A 79 -5.32 -11.92 10.83
N GLU A 80 -5.46 -13.19 10.42
CA GLU A 80 -6.58 -14.06 10.82
C GLU A 80 -6.58 -14.42 12.31
N SER A 81 -5.44 -14.23 13.00
CA SER A 81 -5.33 -14.46 14.44
C SER A 81 -4.28 -13.54 15.06
N GLN A 82 -4.44 -13.30 16.37
CA GLN A 82 -3.48 -12.60 17.20
C GLN A 82 -2.23 -13.46 17.43
N TYR A 83 -1.55 -13.88 16.36
CA TYR A 83 -0.27 -14.52 16.53
C TYR A 83 0.73 -13.48 17.06
N SER A 84 1.21 -13.70 18.27
CA SER A 84 2.42 -13.09 18.82
C SER A 84 3.66 -13.55 18.03
N PHE A 85 3.72 -13.25 16.73
CA PHE A 85 4.89 -13.56 15.89
C PHE A 85 6.07 -12.59 16.12
N PHE A 86 6.01 -11.73 17.13
CA PHE A 86 6.79 -10.50 17.12
C PHE A 86 7.42 -10.20 18.47
N ASN A 87 8.72 -9.91 18.46
CA ASN A 87 9.45 -9.27 19.57
C ASN A 87 9.00 -7.81 19.83
N GLY A 88 7.90 -7.35 19.23
CA GLY A 88 7.36 -6.00 19.33
C GLY A 88 6.05 -5.95 20.12
N LYS A 89 5.89 -4.91 20.95
CA LYS A 89 4.63 -4.64 21.66
C LYS A 89 3.65 -3.97 20.69
N TRP A 90 2.69 -4.73 20.17
CA TRP A 90 1.57 -4.14 19.42
C TRP A 90 0.67 -3.33 20.35
N MET A 91 0.25 -2.15 19.89
CA MET A 91 -0.70 -1.32 20.61
C MET A 91 -2.01 -1.24 19.83
N GLN A 92 -3.14 -1.38 20.52
CA GLN A 92 -4.44 -1.12 19.91
C GLN A 92 -4.53 0.33 19.45
N VAL A 93 -5.07 0.54 18.25
CA VAL A 93 -5.27 1.88 17.68
C VAL A 93 -6.12 2.75 18.61
N SER A 94 -7.14 2.18 19.25
CA SER A 94 -7.97 2.88 20.24
C SER A 94 -7.16 3.40 21.43
N LYS A 95 -6.16 2.62 21.90
CA LYS A 95 -5.24 3.04 22.98
C LYS A 95 -4.31 4.17 22.53
N LEU A 96 -3.78 4.08 21.31
CA LEU A 96 -2.97 5.17 20.72
C LEU A 96 -3.80 6.45 20.58
N GLN A 97 -5.02 6.34 20.07
CA GLN A 97 -5.95 7.47 19.96
C GLN A 97 -6.28 8.06 21.33
N SER A 98 -6.57 7.23 22.35
CA SER A 98 -6.89 7.74 23.70
C SER A 98 -5.73 8.47 24.36
N GLN A 99 -4.49 8.03 24.15
CA GLN A 99 -3.30 8.74 24.65
C GLN A 99 -3.14 10.13 24.01
N ARG A 100 -3.73 10.35 22.83
CA ARG A 100 -3.64 11.61 22.07
C ARG A 100 -4.91 12.47 22.13
N LYS A 101 -6.00 11.99 22.73
CA LYS A 101 -7.27 12.74 22.90
C LYS A 101 -7.15 14.04 23.73
N SER A 102 -5.98 14.29 24.34
CA SER A 102 -5.67 15.52 25.06
C SER A 102 -5.30 16.70 24.15
N LEU A 103 -5.16 16.50 22.84
CA LEU A 103 -4.83 17.56 21.90
C LEU A 103 -6.07 17.88 21.07
N SER A 104 -6.58 19.11 21.19
CA SER A 104 -7.39 19.75 20.15
C SER A 104 -6.78 19.45 18.79
N THR A 105 -7.60 19.32 17.73
CA THR A 105 -7.07 19.19 16.36
C THR A 105 -6.04 20.30 16.15
N PRO A 106 -4.74 19.96 16.01
CA PRO A 106 -3.72 20.99 15.85
C PRO A 106 -4.10 21.82 14.63
N GLU A 107 -3.90 23.14 14.69
CA GLU A 107 -4.09 24.01 13.53
C GLU A 107 -3.34 23.47 12.31
N GLU A 108 -2.20 22.81 12.56
CA GLU A 108 -1.41 22.06 11.59
C GLU A 108 -1.09 20.65 12.13
N PRO A 109 -1.83 19.60 11.69
CA PRO A 109 -1.60 18.24 12.17
C PRO A 109 -0.33 17.64 11.55
N TYR A 110 0.47 16.94 12.35
CA TYR A 110 1.59 16.14 11.84
C TYR A 110 1.08 14.90 11.09
N ALA A 111 1.94 14.27 10.29
CA ALA A 111 1.52 13.12 9.48
C ALA A 111 0.95 11.96 10.32
N LEU A 112 1.47 11.76 11.53
CA LEU A 112 0.94 10.77 12.47
C LEU A 112 -0.46 11.13 12.99
N ASP A 113 -0.75 12.41 13.21
CA ASP A 113 -2.07 12.86 13.65
C ASP A 113 -3.08 12.69 12.51
N ILE A 114 -2.70 13.04 11.28
CA ILE A 114 -3.51 12.77 10.07
C ILE A 114 -3.80 11.27 9.96
N LEU A 115 -2.82 10.40 10.16
CA LEU A 115 -3.02 8.94 10.18
C LEU A 115 -4.06 8.54 11.22
N LEU A 116 -3.92 8.99 12.47
CA LEU A 116 -4.83 8.60 13.55
C LEU A 116 -6.27 9.11 13.33
N ILE A 117 -6.43 10.28 12.71
CA ILE A 117 -7.74 10.84 12.34
C ILE A 117 -8.38 10.02 11.21
N THR A 118 -7.60 9.62 10.21
CA THR A 118 -8.10 8.98 8.96
C THR A 118 -8.04 7.45 8.97
N ILE A 119 -7.52 6.83 10.04
CA ILE A 119 -7.25 5.38 10.05
C ILE A 119 -8.48 4.52 9.79
N GLN A 120 -9.66 4.93 10.27
CA GLN A 120 -10.90 4.16 10.05
C GLN A 120 -11.31 4.19 8.58
N ASP A 121 -11.15 5.34 7.90
CA ASP A 121 -11.42 5.46 6.47
C ASP A 121 -10.44 4.65 5.63
N ILE A 122 -9.15 4.67 6.01
CA ILE A 122 -8.08 3.88 5.39
C ILE A 122 -8.39 2.38 5.51
N LEU A 123 -8.77 1.91 6.70
CA LEU A 123 -9.14 0.51 6.92
C LEU A 123 -10.42 0.12 6.16
N ALA A 124 -11.43 0.99 6.15
CA ALA A 124 -12.67 0.76 5.40
C ALA A 124 -12.42 0.70 3.90
N TYR A 125 -11.55 1.58 3.37
CA TYR A 125 -11.09 1.51 1.98
C TYR A 125 -10.41 0.18 1.69
N GLN A 126 -9.50 -0.27 2.56
CA GLN A 126 -8.77 -1.52 2.35
C GLN A 126 -9.71 -2.74 2.33
N ARG A 127 -10.70 -2.81 3.22
CA ARG A 127 -11.69 -3.90 3.19
C ARG A 127 -12.49 -3.91 1.89
N ARG A 128 -12.90 -2.73 1.40
CA ARG A 128 -13.59 -2.60 0.11
C ARG A 128 -12.69 -2.96 -1.07
N SER A 129 -11.39 -2.65 -1.00
CA SER A 129 -10.43 -2.94 -2.07
C SER A 129 -10.13 -4.43 -2.24
N GLN A 130 -10.31 -5.21 -1.18
CA GLN A 130 -10.10 -6.65 -1.18
C GLN A 130 -11.33 -7.46 -1.59
N HIS A 131 -12.50 -6.81 -1.75
CA HIS A 131 -13.71 -7.50 -2.16
C HIS A 131 -13.55 -8.09 -3.55
N ARG A 132 -13.59 -9.41 -3.64
CA ARG A 132 -13.50 -10.13 -4.91
C ARG A 132 -14.89 -10.29 -5.50
N LEU A 133 -15.00 -9.98 -6.79
CA LEU A 133 -16.19 -10.33 -7.56
C LEU A 133 -16.34 -11.85 -7.57
N VAL A 134 -17.57 -12.32 -7.39
CA VAL A 134 -17.91 -13.73 -7.56
C VAL A 134 -17.71 -14.16 -9.01
N PRO A 135 -17.64 -15.45 -9.35
CA PRO A 135 -17.66 -15.87 -10.74
C PRO A 135 -18.95 -15.40 -11.44
N GLY A 136 -18.85 -14.78 -12.61
CA GLY A 136 -19.99 -14.25 -13.34
C GLY A 136 -19.61 -13.44 -14.57
N LEU A 137 -20.61 -13.00 -15.34
CA LEU A 137 -20.42 -12.06 -16.44
C LEU A 137 -20.49 -10.63 -15.90
N TYR A 138 -19.43 -9.85 -16.14
CA TYR A 138 -19.34 -8.46 -15.69
C TYR A 138 -19.15 -7.52 -16.87
N LEU A 139 -19.82 -6.38 -16.83
CA LEU A 139 -19.59 -5.26 -17.73
C LEU A 139 -18.83 -4.18 -16.98
N GLY A 140 -17.60 -3.89 -17.41
CA GLY A 140 -16.75 -2.86 -16.81
C GLY A 140 -16.68 -1.63 -17.71
N TYR A 141 -17.02 -0.47 -17.16
CA TYR A 141 -16.81 0.82 -17.82
C TYR A 141 -15.62 1.53 -17.18
N LEU A 142 -14.69 2.03 -17.99
CA LEU A 142 -13.57 2.82 -17.54
C LEU A 142 -13.77 4.26 -17.96
N LYS A 143 -13.72 5.18 -16.99
CA LYS A 143 -13.64 6.61 -17.29
C LYS A 143 -12.17 6.99 -17.33
N LEU A 144 -11.69 7.45 -18.48
CA LEU A 144 -10.29 7.85 -18.66
C LEU A 144 -10.18 9.37 -18.65
N SER A 145 -9.09 9.87 -18.10
CA SER A 145 -8.65 11.25 -18.24
C SER A 145 -7.28 11.23 -18.91
N SER A 146 -7.17 11.87 -20.07
CA SER A 146 -5.93 11.92 -20.85
C SER A 146 -5.34 13.32 -20.78
N SER A 147 -4.02 13.37 -20.64
CA SER A 147 -3.19 14.57 -20.73
C SER A 147 -1.93 14.23 -21.53
N VAL A 148 -1.14 15.24 -21.91
CA VAL A 148 0.06 15.06 -22.77
C VAL A 148 1.00 13.97 -22.24
N ASP A 149 1.23 13.95 -20.93
CA ASP A 149 2.23 13.05 -20.32
C ASP A 149 1.65 11.77 -19.71
N GLN A 150 0.32 11.64 -19.62
CA GLN A 150 -0.30 10.54 -18.87
C GLN A 150 -1.77 10.32 -19.22
N ILE A 151 -2.15 9.04 -19.21
CA ILE A 151 -3.54 8.56 -19.20
C ILE A 151 -3.85 8.02 -17.80
N LYS A 152 -4.93 8.50 -17.20
CA LYS A 152 -5.40 8.10 -15.87
C LYS A 152 -6.76 7.43 -15.95
N VAL A 153 -6.95 6.39 -15.16
CA VAL A 153 -8.29 5.86 -14.87
C VAL A 153 -8.89 6.68 -13.73
N LEU A 154 -10.05 7.26 -13.96
CA LEU A 154 -10.82 7.97 -12.94
C LEU A 154 -11.66 6.97 -12.17
N VAL A 155 -11.51 6.96 -10.85
CA VAL A 155 -12.36 6.18 -9.95
C VAL A 155 -13.02 7.08 -8.91
N PRO A 156 -14.23 6.74 -8.43
CA PRO A 156 -14.80 7.40 -7.25
C PRO A 156 -13.85 7.30 -6.06
N GLN A 157 -13.72 8.37 -5.28
CA GLN A 157 -12.78 8.47 -4.16
C GLN A 157 -12.89 7.32 -3.14
N ARG A 158 -14.08 6.73 -3.01
CA ARG A 158 -14.37 5.64 -2.05
C ARG A 158 -14.19 4.23 -2.61
N MET A 159 -13.94 4.11 -3.92
CA MET A 159 -13.77 2.84 -4.61
C MET A 159 -12.29 2.54 -4.88
N PRO A 160 -11.90 1.26 -4.83
CA PRO A 160 -10.53 0.87 -5.15
C PRO A 160 -10.16 1.26 -6.58
N ASN A 161 -8.94 1.79 -6.75
CA ASN A 161 -8.38 2.24 -8.03
C ASN A 161 -7.57 1.15 -8.75
N MET A 162 -7.74 -0.12 -8.37
CA MET A 162 -7.02 -1.23 -8.97
C MET A 162 -7.81 -1.79 -10.16
N LEU A 163 -7.23 -1.69 -11.35
CA LEU A 163 -7.72 -2.42 -12.51
C LEU A 163 -7.60 -3.92 -12.23
N CYS A 164 -8.66 -4.67 -12.51
CA CYS A 164 -8.66 -6.12 -12.37
C CYS A 164 -7.60 -6.71 -13.32
N HIS A 165 -6.46 -7.17 -12.78
CA HIS A 165 -5.49 -8.00 -13.51
C HIS A 165 -5.81 -9.50 -13.32
N VAL A 166 -7.08 -9.87 -13.44
CA VAL A 166 -7.47 -11.29 -13.40
C VAL A 166 -8.33 -11.58 -14.62
N ARG A 167 -7.77 -12.37 -15.53
CA ARG A 167 -8.52 -12.99 -16.62
C ARG A 167 -9.30 -14.17 -16.03
N VAL A 168 -10.48 -13.92 -15.46
CA VAL A 168 -11.38 -15.00 -15.04
C VAL A 168 -12.05 -15.57 -16.28
N ARG A 169 -11.46 -16.61 -16.87
CA ARG A 169 -12.17 -17.49 -17.82
C ARG A 169 -12.38 -18.84 -17.14
N ASN A 170 -13.55 -19.02 -16.53
CA ASN A 170 -14.11 -20.34 -16.32
C ASN A 170 -15.17 -20.55 -17.40
N ASN A 171 -14.72 -20.95 -18.59
CA ASN A 171 -15.63 -21.34 -19.65
C ASN A 171 -15.59 -22.86 -19.78
N ALA A 172 -16.65 -23.54 -19.33
CA ALA A 172 -16.78 -24.99 -19.49
C ALA A 172 -16.84 -25.41 -20.97
N ASN A 173 -17.20 -24.49 -21.87
CA ASN A 173 -17.38 -24.74 -23.30
C ASN A 173 -16.17 -24.38 -24.16
N VAL A 174 -15.05 -23.97 -23.56
CA VAL A 174 -13.79 -23.75 -24.30
C VAL A 174 -12.82 -24.84 -23.89
N SER A 175 -12.91 -25.98 -24.56
CA SER A 175 -11.79 -26.92 -24.64
C SER A 175 -10.61 -26.23 -25.31
N ARG A 176 -9.39 -26.48 -24.82
CA ARG A 176 -8.14 -26.02 -25.44
C ARG A 176 -8.16 -26.43 -26.91
N GLY A 177 -8.31 -25.44 -27.80
CA GLY A 177 -7.93 -25.55 -29.20
C GLY A 177 -6.48 -25.14 -29.36
#